data_AF-A0A7S7YUI1-F1
#
_entry.id   AF-A0A7S7YUI1-F1
#
_cell.length_a   1.000
_cell.length_b   1.000
_cell.length_c   1.000
_cell.angle_alpha   90.00
_cell.angle_beta   90.00
_cell.angle_gamma   90.00
#
_symmetry.space_group_name_H-M   'P 1'
#
loop_
_entity.id
_entity.type
_entity.pdbx_description
1 polymer ?
#
loop_
_entity_poly.entity_id
_entity_poly.type
_entity_poly.pdbx_seq_one_letter_code
_entity_poly.pdbx_strand_id
1 'polypeptide(L)'
;MRESKQHEILEWVVSAFIDYYVPGDCEETPIGMMQEAINDHLQAFDIQGGRFRVVDAKETLVSAYQESTEYWWRLNCYSFNTDCVPHEAQREPDMGVQSASVLFWVEYFGLGKEFMDQDKFDEYFDKYHPEMLKLLVKCCVWDVLFPGETLPGYTVPTSADTSSFDYTA
;
A
#
# COMPACT_ATOMS: atom_id res chain seq x y z
N MET A 1 21.44 3.34 3.78
CA MET A 1 21.12 1.91 3.96
C MET A 1 20.22 1.79 5.16
N ARG A 2 18.97 1.39 4.96
CA ARG A 2 18.03 1.11 6.05
C ARG A 2 18.56 -0.07 6.86
N GLU A 3 18.30 -0.11 8.16
CA GLU A 3 18.65 -1.29 8.95
C GLU A 3 17.85 -2.50 8.43
N SER A 4 18.47 -3.69 8.40
CA SER A 4 17.86 -4.93 7.89
C SER A 4 16.44 -5.17 8.44
N LYS A 5 16.21 -4.77 9.69
CA LYS A 5 14.93 -4.92 10.39
C LYS A 5 13.82 -4.00 9.87
N GLN A 6 14.13 -2.73 9.57
CA GLN A 6 13.14 -1.78 9.05
C GLN A 6 12.70 -2.15 7.64
N HIS A 7 13.62 -2.71 6.84
CA HIS A 7 13.27 -3.24 5.53
C HIS A 7 12.37 -4.47 5.65
N GLU A 8 12.72 -5.43 6.51
CA GLU A 8 11.92 -6.63 6.76
C GLU A 8 10.49 -6.31 7.23
N ILE A 9 10.33 -5.31 8.11
CA ILE A 9 9.01 -4.85 8.57
C ILE A 9 8.18 -4.29 7.41
N LEU A 10 8.78 -3.49 6.52
CA LEU A 10 8.04 -2.96 5.37
C LEU A 10 7.70 -4.04 4.34
N GLU A 11 8.63 -4.94 4.05
CA GLU A 11 8.35 -6.07 3.17
C GLU A 11 7.19 -6.90 3.72
N TRP A 12 7.16 -7.14 5.03
CA TRP A 12 6.05 -7.81 5.71
C TRP A 12 4.73 -7.04 5.51
N VAL A 13 4.72 -5.74 5.79
CA VAL A 13 3.53 -4.89 5.60
C VAL A 13 3.02 -4.91 4.15
N VAL A 14 3.91 -4.75 3.18
CA VAL A 14 3.54 -4.75 1.75
C VAL A 14 3.10 -6.13 1.30
N SER A 15 3.70 -7.19 1.85
CA SER A 15 3.34 -8.57 1.52
C SER A 15 1.92 -8.96 1.87
N ALA A 16 1.30 -8.28 2.84
CA ALA A 16 -0.09 -8.51 3.20
C ALA A 16 -1.09 -8.18 2.08
N PHE A 17 -0.65 -7.43 1.07
CA PHE A 17 -1.46 -7.01 -0.06
C PHE A 17 -1.06 -7.68 -1.38
N ILE A 18 0.04 -8.46 -1.37
CA ILE A 18 0.40 -9.32 -2.51
C ILE A 18 -0.70 -10.38 -2.62
N ASP A 19 -1.21 -10.58 -3.82
CA ASP A 19 -2.30 -11.53 -4.12
C ASP A 19 -3.68 -11.14 -3.56
N TYR A 20 -3.86 -9.90 -3.11
CA TYR A 20 -5.20 -9.42 -2.74
C TYR A 20 -6.14 -9.47 -3.96
N TYR A 21 -7.25 -10.18 -3.80
CA TYR A 21 -8.26 -10.39 -4.82
C TYR A 21 -9.65 -10.14 -4.26
N VAL A 22 -10.48 -9.42 -5.02
CA VAL A 22 -11.90 -9.22 -4.71
C VAL A 22 -12.71 -10.26 -5.50
N PRO A 23 -13.43 -11.19 -4.83
CA PRO A 23 -14.35 -12.09 -5.48
C PRO A 23 -15.43 -11.31 -6.23
N GLY A 24 -15.75 -11.74 -7.46
CA GLY A 24 -16.74 -11.05 -8.31
C GLY A 24 -18.17 -11.05 -7.77
N ASP A 25 -18.47 -11.85 -6.75
CA ASP A 25 -19.75 -11.95 -6.05
C ASP A 25 -19.74 -11.32 -4.64
N CYS A 26 -18.71 -10.55 -4.30
CA CYS A 26 -18.59 -9.94 -2.98
C CYS A 26 -19.57 -8.77 -2.78
N GLU A 27 -20.33 -8.81 -1.69
CA GLU A 27 -21.21 -7.71 -1.25
C GLU A 27 -20.51 -6.70 -0.33
N GLU A 28 -19.29 -7.04 0.13
CA GLU A 28 -18.48 -6.16 0.99
C GLU A 28 -17.62 -5.21 0.17
N THR A 29 -17.36 -4.05 0.77
CA THR A 29 -16.52 -3.01 0.17
C THR A 29 -15.04 -3.46 0.23
N PRO A 30 -14.25 -3.40 -0.86
CA PRO A 30 -12.86 -3.86 -0.84
C PRO A 30 -11.99 -3.29 0.30
N ILE A 31 -12.23 -2.07 0.79
CA ILE A 31 -11.56 -1.49 1.98
C ILE A 31 -11.80 -2.35 3.22
N GLY A 32 -13.05 -2.73 3.48
CA GLY A 32 -13.42 -3.57 4.62
C GLY A 32 -12.72 -4.92 4.55
N MET A 33 -12.74 -5.54 3.37
CA MET A 33 -12.04 -6.81 3.14
C MET A 33 -10.53 -6.68 3.30
N MET A 34 -9.90 -5.59 2.85
CA MET A 34 -8.47 -5.36 3.02
C MET A 34 -8.10 -5.17 4.50
N GLN A 35 -8.92 -4.44 5.25
CA GLN A 35 -8.73 -4.26 6.69
C GLN A 35 -8.92 -5.57 7.47
N GLU A 36 -9.83 -6.43 7.04
CA GLU A 36 -9.98 -7.77 7.61
C GLU A 36 -8.80 -8.68 7.24
N ALA A 37 -8.42 -8.74 5.97
CA ALA A 37 -7.32 -9.58 5.48
C ALA A 37 -5.97 -9.21 6.12
N ILE A 38 -5.75 -7.93 6.42
CA ILE A 38 -4.52 -7.49 7.06
C ILE A 38 -4.51 -7.78 8.56
N ASN A 39 -5.65 -7.99 9.24
CA ASN A 39 -5.66 -8.23 10.68
C ASN A 39 -4.80 -9.43 11.08
N ASP A 40 -4.78 -10.50 10.29
CA ASP A 40 -3.91 -11.66 10.52
C ASP A 40 -2.43 -11.33 10.33
N HIS A 41 -2.10 -10.47 9.36
CA HIS A 41 -0.74 -9.94 9.18
C HIS A 41 -0.33 -9.00 10.31
N LEU A 42 -1.27 -8.23 10.86
CA LEU A 42 -1.05 -7.32 11.98
C LEU A 42 -0.89 -8.07 13.30
N GLN A 43 -1.47 -9.26 13.47
CA GLN A 43 -1.21 -10.15 14.62
C GLN A 43 0.26 -10.57 14.71
N ALA A 44 1.00 -10.57 13.60
CA ALA A 44 2.44 -10.79 13.61
C ALA A 44 3.21 -9.63 14.28
N PHE A 45 2.58 -8.46 14.46
CA PHE A 45 3.11 -7.46 15.38
C PHE A 45 2.77 -7.87 16.81
N ASP A 46 3.82 -7.99 17.60
CA ASP A 46 3.82 -8.30 19.01
C ASP A 46 3.04 -7.24 19.81
N ILE A 47 1.75 -7.50 19.95
CA ILE A 47 0.94 -6.98 21.05
C ILE A 47 1.12 -7.92 22.28
N GLN A 48 1.50 -9.21 22.09
CA GLN A 48 1.73 -10.26 23.14
C GLN A 48 2.75 -11.41 22.85
N GLY A 49 3.53 -11.38 21.78
CA GLY A 49 4.68 -12.26 21.52
C GLY A 49 5.08 -12.40 20.04
N GLY A 50 4.58 -11.51 19.18
CA GLY A 50 4.73 -11.54 17.72
C GLY A 50 6.15 -11.31 17.18
N ARG A 51 6.28 -11.43 15.86
CA ARG A 51 7.55 -11.34 15.12
C ARG A 51 8.22 -9.96 15.23
N PHE A 52 7.43 -8.89 15.27
CA PHE A 52 7.93 -7.51 15.30
C PHE A 52 7.24 -6.72 16.41
N ARG A 53 7.94 -5.83 17.12
CA ARG A 53 7.26 -4.99 18.12
C ARG A 53 6.49 -3.87 17.43
N VAL A 54 5.31 -3.53 17.96
CA VAL A 54 4.50 -2.41 17.47
C VAL A 54 5.28 -1.08 17.46
N VAL A 55 6.18 -0.86 18.44
CA VAL A 55 7.06 0.32 18.45
C VAL A 55 8.03 0.36 17.28
N ASP A 56 8.58 -0.80 16.88
CA ASP A 56 9.48 -0.89 15.73
C ASP A 56 8.71 -0.63 14.42
N ALA A 57 7.46 -1.09 14.34
CA ALA A 57 6.57 -0.81 13.23
C ALA A 57 6.26 0.69 13.12
N LYS A 58 5.97 1.35 14.25
CA LYS A 58 5.73 2.79 14.31
C LYS A 58 6.91 3.58 13.76
N GLU A 59 8.11 3.33 14.28
CA GLU A 59 9.34 4.01 13.84
C GLU A 59 9.62 3.76 12.36
N THR A 60 9.42 2.53 11.90
CA THR A 60 9.61 2.13 10.50
C THR A 60 8.65 2.85 9.56
N LEU A 61 7.36 2.92 9.90
CA LEU A 61 6.34 3.59 9.11
C LEU A 61 6.58 5.11 9.09
N VAL A 62 6.80 5.74 10.24
CA VAL A 62 7.13 7.18 10.29
C VAL A 62 8.33 7.51 9.42
N SER A 63 9.40 6.69 9.48
CA SER A 63 10.55 6.86 8.59
C SER A 63 10.18 6.66 7.13
N ALA A 64 9.36 5.67 6.78
CA ALA A 64 9.04 5.34 5.38
C ALA A 64 8.29 6.49 4.69
N TYR A 65 7.40 7.17 5.41
CA TYR A 65 6.62 8.29 4.86
C TYR A 65 7.44 9.57 4.67
N GLN A 66 8.67 9.61 5.18
CA GLN A 66 9.63 10.68 4.93
C GLN A 66 10.56 10.39 3.74
N GLU A 67 10.51 9.18 3.19
CA GLU A 67 11.33 8.77 2.05
C GLU A 67 10.78 9.28 0.70
N SER A 68 11.62 9.25 -0.33
CA SER A 68 11.30 9.69 -1.69
C SER A 68 10.22 8.83 -2.36
N THR A 69 9.61 9.34 -3.43
CA THR A 69 8.68 8.56 -4.27
C THR A 69 9.38 7.33 -4.87
N GLU A 70 10.63 7.46 -5.32
CA GLU A 70 11.46 6.34 -5.78
C GLU A 70 11.56 5.21 -4.74
N TYR A 71 11.70 5.53 -3.45
CA TYR A 71 11.75 4.52 -2.39
C TYR A 71 10.48 3.65 -2.38
N TRP A 72 9.32 4.29 -2.50
CA TRP A 72 8.04 3.59 -2.50
C TRP A 72 7.81 2.82 -3.80
N TRP A 73 8.32 3.32 -4.93
CA TRP A 73 8.39 2.52 -6.15
C TRP A 73 9.17 1.22 -5.95
N ARG A 74 10.33 1.27 -5.27
CA ARG A 74 11.17 0.09 -5.02
C ARG A 74 10.52 -0.95 -4.13
N LEU A 75 9.59 -0.58 -3.25
CA LEU A 75 8.80 -1.53 -2.46
C LEU A 75 7.88 -2.39 -3.34
N ASN A 76 7.54 -1.91 -4.54
CA ASN A 76 6.72 -2.63 -5.51
C ASN A 76 7.53 -3.44 -6.51
N CYS A 77 8.86 -3.36 -6.48
CA CYS A 77 9.70 -4.13 -7.37
C CYS A 77 9.84 -5.58 -6.91
N TYR A 78 10.20 -6.48 -7.83
CA TYR A 78 10.62 -7.85 -7.47
C TYR A 78 11.84 -7.88 -6.56
N SER A 79 12.72 -6.88 -6.73
CA SER A 79 13.90 -6.67 -5.92
C SER A 79 14.03 -5.19 -5.62
N PHE A 80 14.17 -4.86 -4.34
CA PHE A 80 14.40 -3.49 -3.90
C PHE A 80 15.64 -2.86 -4.56
N ASN A 81 16.66 -3.68 -4.82
CA ASN A 81 17.94 -3.29 -5.42
C ASN A 81 17.99 -3.49 -6.94
N THR A 82 16.84 -3.46 -7.63
CA THR A 82 16.82 -3.53 -9.09
C THR A 82 17.58 -2.35 -9.72
N ASP A 83 18.35 -2.65 -10.77
CA ASP A 83 19.10 -1.67 -11.58
C ASP A 83 18.20 -1.01 -12.65
N CYS A 84 17.00 -1.54 -12.87
CA CYS A 84 16.01 -0.99 -13.79
C CYS A 84 15.29 0.22 -13.18
N VAL A 85 14.65 1.03 -14.03
CA VAL A 85 13.84 2.15 -13.55
C VAL A 85 12.68 1.58 -12.70
N PRO A 86 12.49 2.02 -11.44
CA PRO A 86 11.58 1.33 -10.51
C PRO A 86 10.14 1.18 -11.00
N HIS A 87 9.61 2.15 -11.75
CA HIS A 87 8.26 2.05 -12.33
C HIS A 87 8.17 1.06 -13.49
N GLU A 88 9.29 0.61 -14.06
CA GLU A 88 9.36 -0.44 -15.10
C GLU A 88 9.67 -1.83 -14.48
N ALA A 89 10.21 -1.86 -13.26
CA ALA A 89 10.69 -3.07 -12.58
C ALA A 89 9.71 -3.61 -11.53
N GLN A 90 8.42 -3.31 -11.72
CA GLN A 90 7.36 -3.66 -10.79
C GLN A 90 7.07 -5.16 -10.77
N ARG A 91 6.52 -5.67 -9.66
CA ARG A 91 5.96 -7.02 -9.58
C ARG A 91 4.83 -7.20 -10.59
N GLU A 92 4.69 -8.42 -11.11
CA GLU A 92 3.63 -8.81 -12.07
C GLU A 92 2.25 -8.30 -11.61
N PRO A 93 1.39 -7.78 -12.52
CA PRO A 93 0.12 -7.13 -12.16
C PRO A 93 -0.82 -7.98 -11.28
N ASP A 94 -0.79 -9.28 -11.49
CA ASP A 94 -1.55 -10.33 -10.81
C ASP A 94 -0.87 -10.89 -9.56
N MET A 95 0.36 -10.45 -9.28
CA MET A 95 1.20 -10.84 -8.12
C MET A 95 1.69 -9.61 -7.34
N GLY A 96 1.06 -8.46 -7.56
CA GLY A 96 1.56 -7.14 -7.19
C GLY A 96 0.60 -6.37 -6.29
N VAL A 97 1.17 -5.55 -5.39
CA VAL A 97 0.40 -4.64 -4.53
C VAL A 97 -0.26 -3.50 -5.31
N GLN A 98 0.10 -3.28 -6.58
CA GLN A 98 -0.46 -2.22 -7.42
C GLN A 98 -1.96 -2.40 -7.60
N SER A 99 -2.41 -3.63 -7.90
CA SER A 99 -3.82 -3.96 -8.04
C SER A 99 -4.58 -3.61 -6.75
N ALA A 100 -4.10 -4.08 -5.60
CA ALA A 100 -4.68 -3.75 -4.29
C ALA A 100 -4.71 -2.23 -4.02
N SER A 101 -3.63 -1.52 -4.38
CA SER A 101 -3.52 -0.07 -4.18
C SER A 101 -4.50 0.70 -5.05
N VAL A 102 -4.67 0.29 -6.31
CA VAL A 102 -5.62 0.89 -7.26
C VAL A 102 -7.06 0.63 -6.81
N LEU A 103 -7.37 -0.61 -6.42
CA LEU A 103 -8.68 -0.98 -5.87
C LEU A 103 -9.03 -0.09 -4.67
N PHE A 104 -8.10 0.01 -3.71
CA PHE A 104 -8.28 0.84 -2.53
C PHE A 104 -8.49 2.31 -2.90
N TRP A 105 -7.67 2.84 -3.82
CA TRP A 105 -7.75 4.23 -4.26
C TRP A 105 -9.12 4.58 -4.85
N VAL A 106 -9.58 3.78 -5.82
CA VAL A 106 -10.86 3.99 -6.51
C VAL A 106 -12.02 3.95 -5.51
N GLU A 107 -12.00 2.98 -4.60
CA GLU A 107 -13.04 2.86 -3.59
C GLU A 107 -13.01 3.99 -2.56
N TYR A 108 -11.82 4.37 -2.07
CA TYR A 108 -11.65 5.44 -1.08
C TYR A 108 -12.26 6.75 -1.55
N PHE A 109 -12.16 7.06 -2.85
CA PHE A 109 -12.75 8.25 -3.46
C PHE A 109 -14.20 8.06 -3.96
N GLY A 110 -14.84 6.93 -3.65
CA GLY A 110 -16.24 6.68 -4.00
C GLY A 110 -16.47 6.39 -5.49
N LEU A 111 -15.43 5.98 -6.21
CA LEU A 111 -15.47 5.65 -7.64
C LEU A 111 -15.74 4.16 -7.89
N GLY A 112 -16.25 3.41 -6.91
CA GLY A 112 -16.48 1.96 -7.01
C GLY A 112 -17.40 1.50 -8.14
N LYS A 113 -18.18 2.40 -8.77
CA LYS A 113 -18.91 2.07 -10.02
C LYS A 113 -18.00 1.95 -11.24
N GLU A 114 -16.89 2.67 -11.24
CA GLU A 114 -15.85 2.59 -12.27
C GLU A 114 -15.03 1.31 -12.13
N PHE A 115 -14.96 0.71 -10.94
CA PHE A 115 -14.32 -0.61 -10.73
C PHE A 115 -15.03 -1.76 -11.46
N MET A 116 -16.37 -1.69 -11.60
CA MET A 116 -17.12 -2.71 -12.35
C MET A 116 -16.88 -2.63 -13.87
N ASP A 117 -16.17 -1.59 -14.33
CA ASP A 117 -15.74 -1.40 -15.70
C ASP A 117 -14.24 -1.75 -15.81
N GLN A 118 -13.94 -2.88 -16.45
CA GLN A 118 -12.56 -3.35 -16.60
C GLN A 118 -11.68 -2.32 -17.34
N ASP A 119 -12.21 -1.61 -18.33
CA ASP A 119 -11.44 -0.62 -19.08
C ASP A 119 -11.04 0.56 -18.18
N LYS A 120 -11.88 0.89 -17.19
CA LYS A 120 -11.59 1.92 -16.19
C LYS A 120 -10.59 1.45 -15.15
N PHE A 121 -10.72 0.21 -14.68
CA PHE A 121 -9.73 -0.38 -13.79
C PHE A 121 -8.33 -0.38 -14.43
N ASP A 122 -8.23 -0.82 -15.69
CA ASP A 122 -6.99 -0.85 -16.46
C ASP A 122 -6.42 0.57 -16.64
N GLU A 123 -7.26 1.60 -16.86
CA GLU A 123 -6.82 3.00 -16.93
C GLU A 123 -6.17 3.50 -15.63
N TYR A 124 -6.74 3.16 -14.46
CA TYR A 124 -6.14 3.51 -13.17
C TYR A 124 -4.89 2.69 -12.89
N PHE A 125 -4.88 1.43 -13.30
CA PHE A 125 -3.74 0.53 -13.16
C PHE A 125 -2.52 1.02 -13.96
N ASP A 126 -2.72 1.41 -15.22
CA ASP A 126 -1.68 2.01 -16.06
C ASP A 126 -1.14 3.33 -15.48
N LYS A 127 -1.95 4.02 -14.69
CA LYS A 127 -1.61 5.28 -14.01
C LYS A 127 -1.16 5.08 -12.56
N TYR A 128 -0.89 3.84 -12.14
CA TYR A 128 -0.48 3.53 -10.78
C TYR A 128 0.65 4.47 -10.33
N HIS A 129 0.53 4.96 -9.10
CA HIS A 129 1.52 5.83 -8.49
C HIS A 129 1.69 5.44 -7.01
N PRO A 130 2.90 5.54 -6.42
CA PRO A 130 3.15 5.12 -5.04
C PRO A 130 2.31 5.82 -3.98
N GLU A 131 1.70 6.96 -4.32
CA GLU A 131 0.72 7.62 -3.46
C GLU A 131 -0.50 6.73 -3.17
N MET A 132 -0.90 5.87 -4.12
CA MET A 132 -1.97 4.89 -3.92
C MET A 132 -1.59 3.84 -2.86
N LEU A 133 -0.35 3.33 -2.92
CA LEU A 133 0.18 2.41 -1.91
C LEU A 133 0.33 3.09 -0.54
N LYS A 134 0.82 4.34 -0.51
CA LYS A 134 0.89 5.11 0.74
C LYS A 134 -0.50 5.24 1.36
N LEU A 135 -1.52 5.59 0.59
CA LEU A 135 -2.87 5.68 1.11
C LEU A 135 -3.38 4.34 1.67
N LEU A 136 -3.17 3.24 0.93
CA LEU A 136 -3.50 1.88 1.37
C LEU A 136 -2.82 1.52 2.70
N VAL A 137 -1.50 1.68 2.79
CA VAL A 137 -0.73 1.38 4.01
C VAL A 137 -1.18 2.28 5.15
N LYS A 138 -1.47 3.55 4.90
CA LYS A 138 -1.96 4.46 5.94
C LYS A 138 -3.27 3.95 6.52
N CYS A 139 -4.25 3.64 5.67
CA CYS A 139 -5.60 3.31 6.12
C CYS A 139 -5.74 1.87 6.65
N CYS A 140 -5.00 0.91 6.10
CA CYS A 140 -5.10 -0.49 6.48
C CYS A 140 -4.07 -0.90 7.54
N VAL A 141 -2.94 -0.18 7.68
CA VAL A 141 -1.89 -0.52 8.65
C VAL A 141 -1.80 0.52 9.75
N TRP A 142 -1.53 1.79 9.40
CA TRP A 142 -1.27 2.82 10.40
C TRP A 142 -2.51 3.12 11.25
N ASP A 143 -3.65 3.39 10.61
CA ASP A 143 -4.89 3.73 11.32
C ASP A 143 -5.40 2.57 12.20
N VAL A 144 -5.06 1.33 11.85
CA VAL A 144 -5.43 0.13 12.61
C VAL A 144 -4.50 -0.08 13.81
N LEU A 145 -3.18 0.05 13.63
CA LEU A 145 -2.19 -0.13 14.70
C LEU A 145 -2.14 1.06 15.67
N PHE A 146 -2.43 2.28 15.19
CA PHE A 146 -2.31 3.53 15.93
C PHE A 146 -3.59 4.38 15.82
N PRO A 147 -4.74 3.86 16.27
CA PRO A 147 -6.04 4.52 16.08
C PRO A 147 -6.05 5.92 16.72
N GLY A 148 -6.41 6.92 15.93
CA GLY A 148 -6.49 8.33 16.34
C GLY A 148 -5.15 9.07 16.33
N GLU A 149 -4.04 8.41 15.98
CA GLU A 149 -2.74 9.08 15.83
C GLU A 149 -2.56 9.67 14.43
N THR A 150 -1.98 10.87 14.36
CA THR A 150 -1.59 11.49 13.09
C THR A 150 -0.27 10.91 12.60
N LEU A 151 -0.21 10.48 11.34
CA LEU A 151 1.02 10.07 10.67
C LEU A 151 1.85 11.30 10.27
N PRO A 152 3.02 11.55 10.88
CA PRO A 152 3.80 12.76 10.61
C PRO A 152 4.33 12.78 9.17
N GLY A 153 4.26 13.94 8.51
CA GLY A 153 4.81 14.14 7.17
C GLY A 153 3.93 13.61 6.03
N TYR A 154 2.77 13.03 6.34
CA TYR A 154 1.82 12.55 5.34
C TYR A 154 0.55 13.41 5.31
N THR A 155 0.15 13.82 4.11
CA THR A 155 -1.13 14.49 3.88
C THR A 155 -1.98 13.56 3.04
N VAL A 156 -3.13 13.15 3.58
CA VAL A 156 -4.07 12.29 2.87
C VAL A 156 -4.57 13.03 1.62
N PRO A 157 -4.51 12.42 0.42
CA PRO A 157 -5.03 13.04 -0.79
C PRO A 157 -6.53 13.30 -0.71
N THR A 158 -6.97 14.41 -1.29
CA THR A 158 -8.38 14.86 -1.22
C THR A 158 -9.16 14.58 -2.51
N SER A 159 -8.51 14.01 -3.53
CA SER A 159 -9.09 13.73 -4.84
C SER A 159 -8.45 12.47 -5.43
N ALA A 160 -9.23 11.76 -6.25
CA ALA A 160 -8.74 10.62 -7.04
C ALA A 160 -7.87 11.02 -8.25
N ASP A 161 -7.78 12.32 -8.55
CA ASP A 161 -7.04 12.86 -9.70
C ASP A 161 -5.53 12.61 -9.55
N THR A 162 -4.99 11.77 -10.43
CA THR A 162 -3.58 11.39 -10.46
C THR A 162 -2.74 12.29 -11.36
N SER A 163 -3.35 13.25 -12.07
CA SER A 163 -2.64 14.12 -13.03
C SER A 163 -1.58 15.01 -12.40
N SER A 164 -1.67 15.25 -11.09
CA SER A 164 -0.70 16.00 -10.31
C SER A 164 0.48 15.18 -9.78
N PHE A 165 0.48 13.86 -9.99
CA PHE A 165 1.57 13.01 -9.51
C PHE A 165 2.82 13.19 -10.36
N ASP A 166 3.95 13.40 -9.67
CA ASP A 166 5.25 13.49 -10.30
C ASP A 166 5.84 12.08 -10.46
N TYR A 167 5.75 11.56 -11.69
CA TYR A 167 6.32 10.26 -12.05
C TYR A 167 7.84 10.31 -12.27
N THR A 168 8.47 11.49 -12.13
CA THR A 168 9.89 11.73 -12.43
C THR A 168 10.77 11.97 -11.19
N ALA A 169 10.20 11.92 -9.98
CA ALA A 169 10.89 12.16 -8.71
C ALA A 169 11.40 10.90 -8.00
#